data_AF-A0AAN9A6I8-F1
#
_entry.id   AF-A0AAN9A6I8-F1
#
_cell.length_a   1.000
_cell.length_b   1.000
_cell.length_c   1.000
_cell.angle_alpha   90.00
_cell.angle_beta   90.00
_cell.angle_gamma   90.00
#
_symmetry.space_group_name_H-M   'P 1'
#
loop_
_entity.id
_entity.type
_entity.pdbx_description
1 polymer ?
#
loop_
_entity_poly.entity_id
_entity_poly.type
_entity_poly.pdbx_seq_one_letter_code
_entity_poly.pdbx_strand_id
1 'polypeptide(L)'
;MANVVVTNLLNTGKRMERASECPEVLYEFMLTCWQDAPEDRPSFKEVKAKMEFFKSEFSQQKRINNSTKAPFLGNLQRMGNE
;
A
#
# COMPACT_ATOMS: atom_id res chain seq x y z
N MET A 1 -25.74 -13.82 -14.25
CA MET A 1 -24.57 -13.97 -15.14
C MET A 1 -23.38 -13.32 -14.45
N ALA A 2 -22.29 -14.06 -14.24
CA ALA A 2 -21.03 -13.43 -13.83
C ALA A 2 -20.50 -12.59 -15.00
N ASN A 3 -19.84 -11.47 -14.70
CA ASN A 3 -19.16 -10.70 -15.75
C ASN A 3 -17.94 -11.51 -16.21
N VAL A 4 -18.12 -12.32 -17.26
CA VAL A 4 -17.13 -13.27 -17.79
C VAL A 4 -15.82 -12.56 -18.15
N VAL A 5 -15.89 -11.30 -18.61
CA VAL A 5 -14.71 -10.49 -18.92
C VAL A 5 -13.88 -10.25 -17.66
N VAL A 6 -14.53 -9.86 -16.56
CA VAL A 6 -13.86 -9.63 -15.27
C VAL A 6 -13.34 -10.93 -14.70
N THR A 7 -14.13 -12.01 -14.73
CA THR A 7 -13.69 -13.32 -14.21
C THR A 7 -12.46 -13.83 -14.95
N ASN A 8 -12.44 -13.74 -16.29
CA ASN A 8 -11.29 -14.16 -17.09
C ASN A 8 -10.05 -13.32 -16.78
N LEU A 9 -10.21 -12.01 -16.59
CA LEU A 9 -9.09 -11.13 -16.24
C LEU A 9 -8.49 -11.50 -14.87
N LEU A 10 -9.34 -11.70 -13.85
CA LEU A 10 -8.88 -12.04 -12.50
C LEU A 10 -8.17 -13.39 -12.45
N ASN A 11 -8.64 -14.37 -13.24
CA ASN A 11 -8.01 -15.69 -13.34
C ASN A 11 -6.59 -15.65 -13.95
N THR A 12 -6.20 -14.56 -14.62
CA THR A 12 -4.82 -14.36 -15.10
C THR A 12 -3.88 -13.78 -14.03
N GLY A 13 -4.38 -13.58 -12.80
CA GLY A 13 -3.65 -12.90 -11.72
C GLY A 13 -3.64 -11.37 -11.87
N LYS A 14 -4.23 -10.83 -12.94
CA LYS A 14 -4.36 -9.37 -13.10
C LYS A 14 -5.27 -8.79 -12.03
N ARG A 15 -4.90 -7.60 -11.54
CA ARG A 15 -5.66 -6.77 -10.61
C ARG A 15 -5.72 -5.35 -11.13
N MET A 16 -6.55 -4.52 -10.50
CA MET A 16 -6.60 -3.09 -10.82
C MET A 16 -5.24 -2.46 -10.55
N GLU A 17 -4.79 -1.59 -11.46
CA GLU A 17 -3.59 -0.78 -11.29
C GLU A 17 -3.76 0.22 -10.13
N ARG A 18 -2.64 0.65 -9.56
CA ARG A 18 -2.64 1.67 -8.50
C ARG A 18 -3.07 3.03 -9.07
N ALA A 19 -4.03 3.69 -8.44
CA ALA A 19 -4.34 5.08 -8.76
C ALA A 19 -3.16 6.02 -8.42
N SER A 20 -2.98 7.11 -9.18
CA SER A 20 -1.87 8.05 -9.00
C SER A 20 -1.79 8.68 -7.61
N GLU A 21 -2.95 8.94 -6.99
CA GLU A 21 -3.06 9.55 -5.67
C GLU A 21 -3.04 8.53 -4.52
N CYS A 22 -2.96 7.22 -4.82
CA CYS A 22 -2.98 6.17 -3.82
C CYS A 22 -1.55 5.94 -3.28
N PRO A 23 -1.33 6.06 -1.96
CA PRO A 23 -0.04 5.71 -1.35
C PRO A 23 0.35 4.26 -1.65
N GLU A 24 1.62 4.03 -1.96
CA GLU A 24 2.14 2.72 -2.33
C GLU A 24 1.83 1.65 -1.28
N VAL A 25 2.11 1.95 -0.01
CA VAL A 25 1.87 1.06 1.12
C VAL A 25 0.40 0.68 1.30
N LEU A 26 -0.53 1.55 0.90
CA LEU A 26 -1.95 1.26 0.94
C LEU A 26 -2.34 0.30 -0.19
N TYR A 27 -1.78 0.52 -1.39
CA TYR A 27 -2.01 -0.35 -2.53
C TYR A 27 -1.44 -1.75 -2.34
N GLU A 28 -0.22 -1.86 -1.81
CA GLU A 28 0.38 -3.15 -1.43
C GLU A 28 -0.51 -3.91 -0.46
N PHE A 29 -1.11 -3.21 0.52
CA PHE A 29 -2.09 -3.83 1.41
C PHE A 29 -3.37 -4.25 0.69
N MET A 30 -3.88 -3.46 -0.27
CA MET A 30 -5.05 -3.88 -1.07
C MET A 30 -4.78 -5.16 -1.88
N LEU A 31 -3.53 -5.38 -2.34
CA LEU A 31 -3.17 -6.62 -3.02
C LEU A 31 -3.31 -7.84 -2.12
N THR A 32 -3.08 -7.72 -0.80
CA THR A 32 -3.32 -8.83 0.15
C THR A 32 -4.81 -9.14 0.31
N CYS A 33 -5.68 -8.13 0.19
CA CYS A 33 -7.14 -8.35 0.15
C CYS A 33 -7.60 -9.05 -1.13
N TRP A 34 -6.80 -9.01 -2.21
CA TRP A 34 -7.13 -9.58 -3.52
C TRP A 34 -6.34 -10.85 -3.86
N GLN A 35 -5.89 -11.60 -2.85
CA GLN A 35 -5.29 -12.91 -3.06
C GLN A 35 -6.27 -13.89 -3.72
N ASP A 36 -5.75 -14.74 -4.61
CA ASP A 36 -6.54 -15.74 -5.32
C ASP A 36 -7.18 -16.71 -4.32
N ALA A 37 -6.36 -17.27 -3.43
CA ALA A 37 -6.77 -18.14 -2.35
C ALA A 37 -7.49 -17.34 -1.25
N PRO A 38 -8.75 -17.67 -0.90
CA PRO A 38 -9.49 -16.99 0.16
C PRO A 38 -8.80 -17.02 1.54
N GLU A 39 -8.06 -18.08 1.84
CA GLU A 39 -7.32 -18.30 3.08
C GLU A 39 -6.12 -17.35 3.26
N ASP A 40 -5.56 -16.86 2.16
CA ASP A 40 -4.43 -15.90 2.17
C ASP A 40 -4.90 -14.46 2.36
N ARG A 41 -6.22 -14.22 2.33
CA ARG A 41 -6.79 -12.88 2.52
C ARG A 41 -6.81 -12.51 4.00
N PRO A 42 -6.48 -11.26 4.35
CA PRO A 42 -6.57 -10.81 5.73
C PRO A 42 -8.01 -10.87 6.23
N SER A 43 -8.15 -11.19 7.52
CA SER A 43 -9.43 -11.09 8.21
C SER A 43 -9.90 -9.62 8.28
N PHE A 44 -11.21 -9.43 8.44
CA PHE A 44 -11.76 -8.09 8.59
C PHE A 44 -11.18 -7.33 9.80
N LYS A 45 -10.80 -8.06 10.86
CA LYS A 45 -10.14 -7.50 12.05
C LYS A 45 -8.77 -6.90 11.69
N GLU A 46 -7.98 -7.60 10.88
CA GLU A 46 -6.67 -7.14 10.41
C GLU A 46 -6.82 -5.95 9.45
N VAL A 47 -7.79 -6.01 8.52
CA VAL A 47 -8.12 -4.88 7.62
C VAL A 47 -8.46 -3.63 8.41
N LYS A 48 -9.33 -3.75 9.43
CA LYS A 48 -9.69 -2.62 10.29
C LYS A 48 -8.48 -2.05 11.02
N ALA A 49 -7.67 -2.90 11.66
CA ALA A 49 -6.48 -2.46 12.39
C ALA A 49 -5.49 -1.73 11.47
N LYS A 50 -5.25 -2.27 10.27
CA LYS A 50 -4.34 -1.64 9.31
C LYS A 50 -4.88 -0.32 8.76
N MET A 51 -6.20 -0.22 8.55
CA MET A 51 -6.82 1.01 8.08
C MET A 51 -6.76 2.13 9.13
N GLU A 52 -6.92 1.82 10.41
CA GLU A 52 -6.74 2.81 11.50
C GLU A 52 -5.28 3.30 11.59
N PHE A 53 -4.32 2.41 11.40
CA PHE A 53 -2.90 2.80 11.28
C PHE A 53 -2.68 3.75 10.09
N PHE A 54 -3.20 3.43 8.90
CA PHE A 54 -3.06 4.32 7.74
C PHE A 54 -3.70 5.69 7.96
N LYS A 55 -4.84 5.76 8.65
CA LYS A 55 -5.45 7.05 9.03
C LYS A 55 -4.54 7.88 9.90
N SER A 56 -3.86 7.30 10.89
CA SER A 56 -2.93 8.05 11.76
C SER A 56 -1.72 8.54 10.97
N GLU A 57 -1.11 7.68 10.15
CA GLU A 57 0.10 8.01 9.39
C GLU A 57 -0.17 9.08 8.32
N PHE A 58 -1.22 8.93 7.53
CA PHE A 58 -1.54 9.88 6.45
C PHE A 58 -2.03 11.24 6.98
N SER A 59 -2.58 11.28 8.20
CA SER A 59 -2.92 12.53 8.87
C SER A 59 -1.67 13.34 9.26
N GLN A 60 -0.55 12.66 9.55
CA GLN A 60 0.73 13.32 9.84
C GLN A 60 1.41 13.83 8.57
N GLN A 61 1.28 13.11 7.46
CA GLN A 61 1.86 13.52 6.17
C GLN A 61 1.36 14.91 5.73
N LYS A 62 0.07 15.23 5.91
CA LYS A 62 -0.46 16.58 5.62
C LYS A 62 0.21 17.72 6.42
N ARG A 63 0.97 17.44 7.49
CA ARG A 63 1.72 18.46 8.25
C ARG A 63 3.12 18.72 7.69
N ILE A 64 3.68 17.78 6.91
CA ILE A 64 5.07 17.84 6.40
C ILE A 64 5.14 18.48 5.01
N ASN A 65 4.03 18.54 4.27
CA ASN A 65 3.97 19.01 2.88
C ASN A 65 4.27 20.51 2.66
N ASN A 66 4.39 21.30 3.73
CA ASN A 66 4.74 22.72 3.64
C ASN A 66 6.26 22.98 3.71
N SER A 67 7.10 21.95 3.73
CA SER A 67 8.54 22.17 3.60
C SER A 67 9.24 20.97 2.97
N THR A 68 9.92 21.24 1.86
CA THR A 68 11.04 20.48 1.29
C THR A 68 10.70 19.32 0.34
N LYS A 69 10.75 19.64 -0.96
CA LYS A 69 11.24 18.72 -1.99
C LYS A 69 12.72 18.44 -1.71
N ALA A 70 13.11 17.18 -1.46
CA ALA A 70 14.41 16.62 -1.86
C ALA A 70 14.42 15.08 -1.66
N PRO A 71 15.02 14.31 -2.59
CA PRO A 71 15.12 12.86 -2.48
C PRO A 71 16.28 12.48 -1.55
N PHE A 72 16.01 11.70 -0.49
CA PHE A 72 17.07 11.14 0.33
C PHE A 72 17.64 9.89 -0.36
N LEU A 73 18.57 10.12 -1.30
CA LEU A 73 19.57 9.12 -1.67
C LEU A 73 20.52 8.98 -0.48
N GLY A 74 20.42 7.85 0.22
CA GLY A 74 21.32 7.51 1.31
C GLY A 74 22.75 7.34 0.79
N ASN A 75 23.61 8.32 1.08
CA ASN A 75 25.05 8.17 0.99
C ASN A 75 25.61 7.72 2.36
N LEU A 76 26.44 6.68 2.27
CA LEU A 76 27.35 6.15 3.26
C LEU A 76 28.16 7.24 3.98
N GLN A 77 28.07 7.33 5.30
CA GLN A 77 29.21 7.52 6.21
C GLN A 77 28.75 7.27 7.67
N ARG A 78 29.16 6.13 8.23
CA ARG A 78 29.07 5.82 9.66
C ARG A 78 30.08 6.69 10.41
N MET A 79 29.64 7.41 11.44
CA MET A 79 30.46 8.30 12.29
C MET A 79 31.42 7.55 13.24
N GLY A 80 32.49 8.25 13.63
CA GLY A 80 33.11 8.23 14.96
C GLY A 80 34.29 7.26 15.12
N ASN A 81 35.54 7.70 15.36
CA ASN A 81 36.08 8.32 16.59
C ASN A 81 36.08 7.34 17.79
N GLU A 82 37.08 6.47 17.87
CA GLU A 82 38.26 6.49 18.78
C GLU A 82 39.33 5.52 18.22
#